data_AF-A0A9E5LS29-F1
#
_entry.id   AF-A0A9E5LS29-F1
#
_cell.length_a   1.000
_cell.length_b   1.000
_cell.length_c   1.000
_cell.angle_alpha   90.00
_cell.angle_beta   90.00
_cell.angle_gamma   90.00
#
_symmetry.space_group_name_H-M   'P 1'
#
loop_
_entity.id
_entity.type
_entity.pdbx_description
1 polymer ?
#
loop_
_entity_poly.entity_id
_entity_poly.type
_entity_poly.pdbx_seq_one_letter_code
_entity_poly.pdbx_strand_id
1 'polypeptide(L)'
;MTTTEPTEQKGDAIGLLFDFSEAIAHQREALAKRDWPKLQHSIRALQQAMHQIASFPGGAEGVRSQLITSEGQARKTADRLIEKVMTERRSSAELIRLQLQRIQALQTMTALEADTATYTETGANKGRGGRLSTWV
;
A
#
# COMPACT_ATOMS: atom_id res chain seq x y z
N MET A 1 -27.67 38.98 6.88
CA MET A 1 -27.44 37.52 6.77
C MET A 1 -25.95 37.31 6.58
N THR A 2 -25.23 37.04 7.65
CA THR A 2 -23.79 36.79 7.61
C THR A 2 -23.56 35.33 7.24
N THR A 3 -23.19 35.08 5.99
CA THR A 3 -22.65 33.80 5.54
C THR A 3 -21.27 33.65 6.19
N THR A 4 -21.20 32.92 7.29
CA THR A 4 -19.92 32.45 7.83
C THR A 4 -19.41 31.34 6.93
N GLU A 5 -18.45 31.69 6.08
CA GLU A 5 -17.57 30.72 5.42
C GLU A 5 -16.92 29.84 6.50
N PRO A 6 -16.90 28.51 6.34
CA PRO A 6 -16.17 27.64 7.24
C PRO A 6 -14.69 27.89 7.00
N THR A 7 -14.08 28.69 7.87
CA THR A 7 -12.63 28.90 7.96
C THR A 7 -11.92 27.56 7.87
N GLU A 8 -11.05 27.40 6.88
CA GLU A 8 -10.04 26.34 6.81
C GLU A 8 -9.24 26.32 8.13
N GLN A 9 -9.62 25.47 9.08
CA GLN A 9 -8.82 25.15 10.26
C GLN A 9 -7.72 24.17 9.87
N LYS A 10 -6.76 24.66 9.10
CA LYS A 10 -5.52 23.97 8.75
C LYS A 10 -4.65 23.87 10.02
N GLY A 11 -4.99 22.95 10.91
CA GLY A 11 -4.36 22.77 12.22
C GLY A 11 -5.24 22.15 13.31
N ASP A 12 -6.52 21.86 13.04
CA ASP A 12 -7.36 21.10 13.97
C ASP A 12 -7.31 19.58 13.68
N ALA A 13 -7.78 18.77 14.62
CA ALA A 13 -7.80 17.31 14.48
C ALA A 13 -8.59 16.80 13.27
N ILE A 14 -9.60 17.55 12.81
CA ILE A 14 -10.42 17.15 11.66
C ILE A 14 -9.66 17.37 10.36
N GLY A 15 -8.97 18.50 10.22
CA GLY A 15 -8.07 18.79 9.10
C GLY A 15 -6.95 17.76 9.02
N LEU A 16 -6.33 17.41 10.16
CA LEU A 16 -5.30 16.37 10.20
C LEU A 16 -5.83 15.00 9.77
N LEU A 17 -7.04 14.64 10.23
CA LEU A 17 -7.68 13.40 9.83
C LEU A 17 -8.10 13.41 8.35
N PHE A 18 -8.51 14.57 7.83
CA PHE A 18 -8.85 14.77 6.43
C PHE A 18 -7.63 14.52 5.53
N ASP A 19 -6.51 15.20 5.82
CA ASP A 19 -5.24 15.08 5.10
C ASP A 19 -4.74 13.62 5.10
N PHE A 20 -4.83 12.96 6.27
CA PHE A 20 -4.51 11.54 6.37
C PHE A 20 -5.44 10.66 5.54
N SER A 21 -6.74 10.94 5.50
CA SER A 21 -7.70 10.19 4.68
C SER A 21 -7.44 10.36 3.18
N GLU A 22 -7.05 11.56 2.74
CA GLU A 22 -6.70 11.81 1.35
C GLU A 22 -5.42 11.06 0.97
N ALA A 23 -4.39 11.14 1.81
CA ALA A 23 -3.14 10.45 1.55
C ALA A 23 -3.33 8.92 1.44
N ILE A 24 -4.16 8.30 2.30
CA ILE A 24 -4.48 6.87 2.21
C ILE A 24 -5.29 6.55 0.93
N ALA A 25 -6.27 7.38 0.58
CA ALA A 25 -7.06 7.17 -0.63
C ALA A 25 -6.19 7.23 -1.89
N HIS A 26 -5.25 8.18 -1.94
CA HIS A 26 -4.27 8.28 -3.03
C HIS A 26 -3.34 7.06 -3.09
N GLN A 27 -2.96 6.52 -1.93
CA GLN A 27 -2.18 5.28 -1.85
C GLN A 27 -2.96 4.09 -2.43
N ARG A 28 -4.21 3.90 -2.02
CA ARG A 28 -5.07 2.83 -2.57
C ARG A 28 -5.19 2.96 -4.09
N GLU A 29 -5.46 4.17 -4.57
CA GLU A 29 -5.61 4.43 -6.01
C GLU A 29 -4.32 4.10 -6.78
N ALA A 30 -3.16 4.51 -6.25
CA ALA A 30 -1.86 4.20 -6.83
C ALA A 30 -1.58 2.69 -6.86
N LEU A 31 -1.89 1.98 -5.78
CA LEU A 31 -1.78 0.52 -5.71
C LEU A 31 -2.69 -0.17 -6.73
N ALA A 32 -3.95 0.28 -6.85
CA ALA A 32 -4.92 -0.28 -7.78
C ALA A 32 -4.49 -0.07 -9.24
N LYS A 33 -3.93 1.10 -9.56
CA LYS A 33 -3.44 1.45 -10.90
C LYS A 33 -2.02 0.96 -11.19
N ARG A 34 -1.32 0.40 -10.20
CA ARG A 34 0.11 0.05 -10.28
C ARG A 34 0.99 1.25 -10.68
N ASP A 35 0.59 2.43 -10.26
CA ASP A 35 1.28 3.69 -10.55
C ASP A 35 2.36 3.92 -9.49
N TRP A 36 3.59 3.48 -9.79
CA TRP A 36 4.70 3.57 -8.84
C TRP A 36 5.11 5.00 -8.48
N PRO A 37 5.22 5.95 -9.44
CA PRO A 37 5.46 7.36 -9.10
C PRO A 37 4.40 7.95 -8.18
N LYS A 38 3.11 7.71 -8.46
CA LYS A 38 2.01 8.18 -7.60
C LYS A 38 2.02 7.49 -6.23
N LEU A 39 2.42 6.23 -6.16
CA LEU A 39 2.58 5.51 -4.90
C LEU A 39 3.69 6.14 -4.04
N GLN A 40 4.84 6.46 -4.61
CA GLN A 40 5.91 7.18 -3.88
C GLN A 40 5.47 8.56 -3.39
N HIS A 41 4.66 9.27 -4.17
CA HIS A 41 4.10 10.55 -3.75
C HIS A 41 3.12 10.39 -2.57
N SER A 42 2.17 9.45 -2.67
CA SER A 42 1.19 9.19 -1.60
C SER A 42 1.85 8.70 -0.30
N ILE A 43 2.91 7.90 -0.37
CA ILE A 43 3.68 7.50 0.83
C ILE A 43 4.31 8.71 1.53
N ARG A 44 4.87 9.66 0.78
CA ARG A 44 5.42 10.90 1.37
C ARG A 44 4.32 11.77 2.00
N ALA A 45 3.17 11.88 1.34
CA ALA A 45 2.02 12.58 1.90
C ALA A 45 1.53 11.91 3.21
N LEU A 46 1.51 10.58 3.27
CA LEU A 46 1.18 9.84 4.50
C LEU A 46 2.18 10.11 5.62
N GLN A 47 3.47 10.08 5.32
CA GLN A 47 4.51 10.39 6.31
C GLN A 47 4.37 11.81 6.85
N GLN A 48 4.06 12.78 5.98
CA GLN A 48 3.82 14.16 6.38
C GLN A 48 2.57 14.28 7.26
N ALA A 49 1.45 13.67 6.88
CA ALA A 49 0.22 13.67 7.68
C ALA A 49 0.44 13.02 9.06
N MET A 50 1.16 11.90 9.11
CA MET A 50 1.54 11.25 10.37
C MET A 50 2.44 12.14 11.24
N HIS A 51 3.38 12.87 10.63
CA HIS A 51 4.23 13.80 11.35
C HIS A 51 3.44 14.98 11.92
N GLN A 52 2.46 15.50 11.18
CA GLN A 52 1.57 16.56 11.66
C GLN A 52 0.70 16.07 12.82
N ILE A 53 0.14 14.86 12.75
CA ILE A 53 -0.58 14.21 13.86
C ILE A 53 0.31 14.05 15.09
N ALA A 54 1.56 13.61 14.90
CA ALA A 54 2.52 13.46 16.00
C ALA A 54 2.90 14.80 16.63
N SER A 55 2.91 15.88 15.84
CA SER A 55 3.24 17.25 16.27
C SER A 55 2.05 18.00 16.89
N PHE A 56 0.84 17.44 16.80
CA PHE A 56 -0.35 18.00 17.43
C PHE A 56 -0.19 18.02 18.97
N PRO A 57 -0.76 19.00 19.70
CA PRO A 57 -0.70 19.00 21.17
C PRO A 57 -1.28 17.71 21.76
N GLY A 58 -0.48 16.95 22.52
CA GLY A 58 -0.85 15.62 23.01
C GLY A 58 -0.70 14.49 21.97
N GLY A 59 -0.12 14.78 20.81
CA GLY A 59 0.12 13.85 19.71
C GLY A 59 -1.16 13.22 19.19
N ALA A 60 -1.06 11.94 18.81
CA ALA A 60 -2.21 11.16 18.33
C ALA A 60 -3.34 11.06 19.37
N GLU A 61 -3.02 11.02 20.67
CA GLU A 61 -4.05 10.98 21.72
C GLU A 61 -4.74 12.34 21.87
N GLY A 62 -4.01 13.44 21.68
CA GLY A 62 -4.60 14.78 21.60
C GLY A 62 -5.56 14.93 20.44
N VAL A 63 -5.18 14.45 19.25
CA VAL A 63 -6.08 14.40 18.08
C VAL A 63 -7.32 13.58 18.42
N ARG A 64 -7.14 12.39 19.00
CA ARG A 64 -8.25 11.52 19.41
C ARG A 64 -9.18 12.19 20.41
N SER A 65 -8.64 12.82 21.44
CA SER A 65 -9.40 13.53 22.46
C SER A 65 -10.23 14.64 21.81
N GLN A 66 -9.64 15.45 20.94
CA GLN A 66 -10.35 16.54 20.26
C GLN A 66 -11.49 16.02 19.36
N LEU A 67 -11.28 14.89 18.67
CA LEU A 67 -12.32 14.25 17.86
C LEU A 67 -13.45 13.68 18.73
N ILE A 68 -13.13 13.10 19.89
CA ILE A 68 -14.13 12.56 20.82
C ILE A 68 -14.99 13.68 21.41
N THR A 69 -14.38 14.82 21.76
CA THR A 69 -15.08 15.99 22.29
C THR A 69 -15.77 16.84 21.22
N SER A 70 -15.59 16.53 19.94
CA SER A 70 -16.29 17.21 18.86
C SER A 70 -17.78 16.88 18.88
N GLU A 71 -18.63 17.86 18.60
CA GLU A 71 -20.09 17.72 18.62
C GLU A 71 -20.72 18.09 17.27
N GLY A 72 -21.99 17.72 17.09
CA GLY A 72 -22.78 18.10 15.93
C GLY A 72 -22.18 17.67 14.59
N GLN A 73 -21.99 18.63 13.69
CA GLN A 73 -21.48 18.36 12.33
C GLN A 73 -20.01 17.92 12.32
N ALA A 74 -19.20 18.46 13.22
CA ALA A 74 -17.78 18.11 13.35
C ALA A 74 -17.60 16.62 13.67
N ARG A 75 -18.42 16.10 14.59
CA ARG A 75 -18.41 14.67 14.94
C ARG A 75 -18.79 13.77 13.77
N LYS A 76 -19.86 14.11 13.05
CA LYS A 76 -20.30 13.35 11.87
C LYS A 76 -19.22 13.31 10.78
N THR A 77 -18.51 14.42 10.58
CA THR A 77 -17.39 14.48 9.64
C THR A 77 -16.24 13.59 10.10
N ALA A 78 -15.86 13.65 11.38
CA ALA A 78 -14.83 12.80 11.95
C ALA A 78 -15.16 11.31 11.79
N ASP A 79 -16.37 10.89 12.15
CA ASP A 79 -16.81 9.49 12.04
C ASP A 79 -16.73 8.99 10.58
N ARG A 80 -17.19 9.81 9.62
CA ARG A 80 -17.10 9.49 8.19
C ARG A 80 -15.66 9.37 7.70
N LEU A 81 -14.77 10.25 8.15
CA LEU A 81 -13.36 10.21 7.76
C LEU A 81 -12.65 8.98 8.35
N ILE A 82 -12.96 8.60 9.60
CA ILE A 82 -12.44 7.38 10.24
C ILE A 82 -12.90 6.14 9.45
N GLU A 83 -14.19 6.06 9.12
CA GLU A 83 -14.74 4.94 8.34
C GLU A 83 -14.07 4.83 6.96
N LYS A 84 -13.89 5.98 6.29
CA LYS A 84 -13.15 6.06 5.02
C LYS A 84 -11.74 5.53 5.17
N VAL A 85 -10.96 6.04 6.13
CA VAL A 85 -9.58 5.59 6.40
C VAL A 85 -9.51 4.08 6.62
N MET A 86 -10.42 3.52 7.42
CA MET A 86 -10.43 2.08 7.71
C MET A 86 -10.70 1.25 6.44
N THR A 87 -11.67 1.68 5.64
CA THR A 87 -12.03 1.03 4.38
C THR A 87 -10.88 1.07 3.37
N GLU A 88 -10.28 2.24 3.19
CA GLU A 88 -9.18 2.46 2.26
C GLU A 88 -7.93 1.67 2.67
N ARG A 89 -7.61 1.64 3.97
CA ARG A 89 -6.49 0.84 4.52
C ARG A 89 -6.72 -0.64 4.30
N ARG A 90 -7.93 -1.15 4.55
CA ARG A 90 -8.28 -2.56 4.33
C ARG A 90 -8.11 -2.94 2.86
N SER A 91 -8.64 -2.13 1.96
CA SER A 91 -8.50 -2.34 0.51
C SER A 91 -7.03 -2.33 0.08
N SER A 92 -6.24 -1.37 0.58
CA SER A 92 -4.80 -1.28 0.27
C SER A 92 -4.02 -2.52 0.73
N ALA A 93 -4.32 -3.04 1.92
CA ALA A 93 -3.69 -4.26 2.44
C ALA A 93 -3.98 -5.48 1.55
N GLU A 94 -5.23 -5.65 1.10
CA GLU A 94 -5.62 -6.71 0.18
C GLU A 94 -4.91 -6.57 -1.18
N LEU A 95 -4.83 -5.35 -1.72
CA LEU A 95 -4.12 -5.11 -2.98
C LEU A 95 -2.64 -5.49 -2.88
N ILE A 96 -1.97 -5.09 -1.79
CA ILE A 96 -0.57 -5.45 -1.55
C ILE A 96 -0.41 -6.97 -1.47
N ARG A 97 -1.26 -7.65 -0.70
CA ARG A 97 -1.25 -9.11 -0.57
C ARG A 97 -1.42 -9.80 -1.93
N LEU A 98 -2.37 -9.35 -2.74
CA LEU A 98 -2.59 -9.91 -4.09
C LEU A 98 -1.39 -9.70 -5.02
N GLN A 99 -0.75 -8.53 -4.99
CA GLN A 99 0.45 -8.31 -5.82
C GLN A 99 1.62 -9.20 -5.36
N LEU A 100 1.81 -9.40 -4.05
CA LEU A 100 2.85 -10.30 -3.54
C LEU A 100 2.60 -11.76 -3.96
N GLN A 101 1.36 -12.24 -3.84
CA GLN A 101 0.97 -13.57 -4.30
C GLN A 101 1.23 -13.75 -5.80
N ARG A 102 0.94 -12.72 -6.61
CA ARG A 102 1.23 -12.72 -8.05
C ARG A 102 2.73 -12.81 -8.32
N ILE A 103 3.56 -12.05 -7.59
CA ILE A 103 5.03 -12.10 -7.75
C ILE A 103 5.55 -13.50 -7.41
N GLN A 104 5.08 -14.10 -6.31
CA GLN A 104 5.46 -15.46 -5.91
C GLN A 104 5.05 -16.51 -6.96
N ALA A 105 3.85 -16.39 -7.52
CA ALA A 105 3.38 -17.27 -8.59
C ALA A 105 4.27 -17.16 -9.84
N LEU A 106 4.61 -15.94 -10.26
CA LEU A 106 5.50 -15.72 -11.40
C LEU A 106 6.91 -16.28 -11.15
N GLN A 107 7.48 -16.08 -9.96
CA GLN A 107 8.78 -16.64 -9.58
C GLN A 107 8.76 -18.18 -9.64
N THR A 108 7.68 -18.81 -9.15
CA THR A 108 7.51 -20.27 -9.19
C THR A 108 7.42 -20.76 -10.62
N MET A 109 6.66 -20.08 -11.49
CA MET A 109 6.57 -20.43 -12.91
C MET A 109 7.93 -20.33 -13.60
N THR A 110 8.69 -19.25 -13.38
CA THR A 110 10.03 -19.10 -13.97
C THR A 110 11.02 -20.16 -13.46
N ALA A 111 10.88 -20.60 -12.20
CA ALA A 111 11.71 -21.67 -11.66
C ALA A 111 11.38 -23.03 -12.29
N LEU A 112 10.09 -23.34 -12.51
CA LEU A 112 9.66 -24.54 -13.22
C LEU A 112 10.09 -24.54 -14.70
N GLU A 113 10.03 -23.38 -15.35
CA GLU A 113 10.53 -23.20 -16.72
C GLU A 113 12.04 -23.43 -16.82
N ALA A 114 12.83 -22.92 -15.87
CA ALA A 114 14.27 -23.16 -15.81
C ALA A 114 14.61 -24.64 -15.55
N ASP A 115 13.85 -25.33 -14.70
CA ASP A 115 14.05 -26.76 -14.41
C ASP A 115 13.69 -27.63 -15.63
N THR A 116 12.59 -27.31 -16.32
CA THR A 116 12.20 -28.01 -17.57
C THR A 116 13.16 -27.74 -18.73
N ALA A 117 13.74 -26.53 -18.84
CA ALA A 117 14.80 -26.22 -19.81
C ALA A 117 16.07 -27.06 -19.55
N THR A 118 16.46 -27.25 -18.28
CA THR A 118 17.64 -28.05 -17.91
C THR A 118 17.47 -29.54 -18.27
N TYR A 119 16.26 -30.08 -18.12
CA TYR A 119 15.95 -31.47 -18.48
C TYR A 119 15.87 -31.71 -20.01
N THR A 120 15.38 -30.73 -20.76
CA THR A 120 15.32 -30.82 -22.24
C THR A 120 16.69 -30.67 -22.90
N GLU A 121 17.60 -29.87 -22.32
CA GLU A 121 18.96 -29.69 -22.84
C GLU A 121 19.90 -30.85 -22.46
N THR A 122 19.73 -31.45 -21.28
CA THR A 122 20.52 -32.62 -20.84
C THR A 122 20.03 -33.94 -21.49
N GLY A 123 18.76 -33.99 -21.93
CA GLY A 123 18.21 -35.11 -22.71
C GLY A 123 18.70 -35.18 -24.16
N ALA A 124 19.15 -34.07 -24.74
CA ALA A 124 19.65 -34.01 -26.11
C ALA A 124 21.14 -34.40 -26.28
N ASN A 125 21.89 -34.54 -25.17
CA ASN A 125 23.30 -34.96 -25.18
C ASN A 125 23.52 -36.38 -24.60
N LYS A 126 22.61 -37.32 -24.91
CA LYS A 126 22.91 -38.76 -24.86
C LYS A 126 23.18 -39.26 -26.28
N GLY A 127 24.32 -38.85 -26.85
CA GLY A 127 24.70 -39.24 -28.21
C GLY A 127 26.19 -39.33 -28.52
N ARG A 128 27.10 -39.05 -27.58
CA ARG A 128 28.54 -39.21 -27.83
C ARG A 128 29.33 -39.28 -26.52
N GLY A 129 29.58 -40.48 -26.04
CA GLY A 129 30.37 -40.68 -24.82
C GLY A 129 30.37 -42.11 -24.31
N GLY A 130 30.45 -43.09 -25.20
CA GLY A 130 30.51 -44.49 -24.80
C GLY A 130 31.10 -45.34 -25.91
N ARG A 131 32.41 -45.57 -25.85
CA ARG A 131 32.97 -46.92 -25.73
C ARG A 131 34.47 -46.85 -25.46
N LEU A 132 34.78 -47.15 -24.19
CA LEU A 132 36.04 -47.68 -23.72
C LEU A 132 36.52 -48.86 -24.59
N SER A 133 37.82 -48.85 -24.87
CA SER A 133 38.77 -49.98 -24.92
C SER A 133 38.22 -51.40 -25.06
N THR A 134 38.62 -52.07 -26.15
CA THR A 134 38.81 -53.54 -26.17
C THR A 134 40.17 -53.86 -26.80
N TRP A 135 40.99 -54.54 -26.02
CA TRP A 135 42.22 -55.25 -26.40
C TRP A 135 41.94 -56.28 -27.50
N VAL A 136 42.78 -56.34 -28.53
CA VAL A 136 43.58 -57.48 -29.04
C VAL A 136 44.59 -56.91 -30.04
#